data_AF-A0A665U275-F1
#
_entry.id   AF-A0A665U275-F1
#
_cell.length_a   1.000
_cell.length_b   1.000
_cell.length_c   1.000
_cell.angle_alpha   90.00
_cell.angle_beta   90.00
_cell.angle_gamma   90.00
#
_symmetry.space_group_name_H-M   'P 1'
#
loop_
_entity.id
_entity.type
_entity.pdbx_description
1 polymer ?
#
loop_
_entity_poly.entity_id
_entity_poly.type
_entity_poly.pdbx_seq_one_letter_code
_entity_poly.pdbx_strand_id
1 'polypeptide(L)'
;LDRDSLAAVIPSFLRTCQPYFNHLESTARSTVSQYTSTPDICTKLLDFSQQLCDRLEQLVLAFASYNLLCLNESEPNSTSHFCIGQSRLGQLKMTVFRYCKATPYLARVDTGLYKRMRWNVERLQNKPKEVADEEQNGDSKEAEAETVGDTEYGTVRMWSIGQWVQVNPNPTTDDIYDWITCEVPQAIYHRLLFLGSDEPSSSGATDYLQQLLLSLHSLHFTFNKLILKM
;
A
#
# COMPACT_ATOMS: atom_id res chain seq x y z
N LEU A 1 17.83 25.58 15.43
CA LEU A 1 17.95 24.37 14.59
C LEU A 1 18.35 24.85 13.21
N ASP A 2 19.43 24.32 12.64
CA ASP A 2 19.70 24.56 11.22
C ASP A 2 18.66 23.82 10.37
N ARG A 3 18.59 24.19 9.09
CA ARG A 3 17.61 23.68 8.13
C ARG A 3 17.69 22.16 7.93
N ASP A 4 18.90 21.63 7.86
CA ASP A 4 19.19 20.23 7.59
C ASP A 4 18.93 19.37 8.84
N SER A 5 19.24 19.90 10.02
CA SER A 5 18.83 19.33 11.31
C SER A 5 17.30 19.22 11.40
N LEU A 6 16.56 20.25 10.99
CA LEU A 6 15.11 20.24 10.98
C LEU A 6 14.53 19.24 9.97
N ALA A 7 15.14 19.14 8.78
CA ALA A 7 14.77 18.18 7.75
C ALA A 7 14.94 16.72 8.22
N ALA A 8 15.98 16.42 9.00
CA ALA A 8 16.24 15.09 9.55
C ALA A 8 15.27 14.69 10.68
N VAL A 9 14.73 15.66 11.42
CA VAL A 9 13.81 15.41 12.54
C VAL A 9 12.47 14.83 12.06
N ILE A 10 11.95 15.25 10.90
CA ILE A 10 10.62 14.81 10.45
C ILE A 10 10.58 13.31 10.09
N PRO A 11 11.49 12.77 9.26
CA PRO A 11 11.55 11.32 9.02
C PRO A 11 11.76 10.52 10.31
N SER A 12 12.54 11.06 11.25
CA SER A 12 12.70 10.45 12.58
C SER A 12 11.39 10.44 13.36
N PHE A 13 10.69 11.56 13.40
CA PHE A 13 9.40 11.70 14.07
C PHE A 13 8.34 10.74 13.49
N LEU A 14 8.23 10.66 12.17
CA LEU A 14 7.32 9.71 11.51
C LEU A 14 7.62 8.25 11.89
N ARG A 15 8.91 7.88 11.97
CA ARG A 15 9.31 6.54 12.45
C ARG A 15 8.92 6.32 13.91
N THR A 16 9.04 7.33 14.77
CA THR A 16 8.60 7.23 16.17
C THR A 16 7.08 7.12 16.34
N CYS A 17 6.29 7.62 15.37
CA CYS A 17 4.83 7.46 15.36
C CYS A 17 4.40 6.04 14.96
N GLN A 18 5.22 5.30 14.21
CA GLN A 18 4.85 4.00 13.64
C GLN A 18 4.36 2.97 14.67
N PRO A 19 4.99 2.78 15.86
CA PRO A 19 4.49 1.85 16.87
C PRO A 19 3.09 2.20 17.38
N TYR A 20 2.74 3.49 17.45
CA TYR A 20 1.41 3.93 17.88
C TYR A 20 0.33 3.57 16.85
N PHE A 21 0.59 3.84 15.57
CA PHE A 21 -0.29 3.40 14.48
C PHE A 21 -0.46 1.89 14.47
N ASN A 22 0.65 1.15 14.61
CA ASN A 22 0.60 -0.31 14.67
C ASN A 22 -0.28 -0.80 15.82
N HIS A 23 -0.19 -0.18 16.99
CA HIS A 23 -1.03 -0.53 18.14
C HIS A 23 -2.52 -0.24 17.88
N LEU A 24 -2.85 0.96 17.37
CA LEU A 24 -4.22 1.36 17.07
C LEU A 24 -4.86 0.45 16.01
N GLU A 25 -4.22 0.31 14.85
CA GLU A 25 -4.71 -0.50 13.73
C GLU A 25 -4.76 -1.99 14.07
N SER A 26 -3.74 -2.52 14.76
CA SER A 26 -3.76 -3.93 15.17
C SER A 26 -4.88 -4.21 16.17
N THR A 27 -5.14 -3.30 17.10
CA THR A 27 -6.19 -3.48 18.12
C THR A 27 -7.58 -3.36 17.49
N ALA A 28 -7.78 -2.41 16.57
CA ALA A 28 -9.08 -2.22 15.94
C ALA A 28 -9.41 -3.30 14.90
N ARG A 29 -8.41 -3.82 14.18
CA ARG A 29 -8.62 -4.61 12.96
C ARG A 29 -8.22 -6.07 13.02
N SER A 30 -7.40 -6.49 13.98
CA SER A 30 -6.88 -7.86 13.95
C SER A 30 -7.95 -8.88 14.32
N THR A 31 -7.97 -10.02 13.62
CA THR A 31 -8.93 -11.10 13.89
C THR A 31 -8.93 -11.53 15.36
N VAL A 32 -7.78 -11.49 16.04
CA VAL A 32 -7.65 -11.84 17.46
C VAL A 32 -8.30 -10.81 18.39
N SER A 33 -8.30 -9.52 18.04
CA SER A 33 -8.83 -8.44 18.88
C SER A 33 -10.33 -8.22 18.68
N GLN A 34 -10.89 -8.60 17.53
CA GLN A 34 -12.33 -8.52 17.25
C GLN A 34 -13.17 -9.42 18.17
N TYR A 35 -12.60 -10.48 18.75
CA TYR A 35 -13.29 -11.32 19.75
C TYR A 35 -13.31 -10.70 21.16
N THR A 36 -12.45 -9.72 21.43
CA THR A 36 -12.26 -9.16 22.78
C THR A 36 -12.75 -7.73 22.94
N SER A 37 -13.00 -7.01 21.85
CA SER A 37 -13.32 -5.58 21.84
C SER A 37 -14.73 -5.32 21.30
N THR A 38 -15.42 -4.33 21.85
CA THR A 38 -16.74 -3.93 21.32
C THR A 38 -16.56 -3.16 20.01
N PRO A 39 -17.48 -3.30 19.03
CA PRO A 39 -17.40 -2.60 17.75
C PRO A 39 -17.24 -1.07 17.88
N ASP A 40 -17.90 -0.46 18.88
CA ASP A 40 -17.80 0.97 19.17
C ASP A 40 -16.37 1.42 19.52
N ILE A 41 -15.64 0.62 20.29
CA ILE A 41 -14.24 0.92 20.64
C ILE A 41 -13.36 0.82 19.39
N CYS A 42 -13.55 -0.21 18.56
CA CYS A 42 -12.78 -0.37 17.33
C CYS A 42 -12.98 0.81 16.39
N THR A 43 -14.23 1.26 16.19
CA THR A 43 -14.52 2.45 15.36
C THR A 43 -13.82 3.70 15.90
N LYS A 44 -13.90 3.95 17.21
CA LYS A 44 -13.22 5.11 17.83
C LYS A 44 -11.71 5.07 17.67
N LEU A 45 -11.09 3.89 17.77
CA LEU A 45 -9.65 3.73 17.54
C LEU A 45 -9.26 4.04 16.08
N LEU A 46 -10.10 3.63 15.12
CA LEU A 46 -9.89 3.92 13.70
C LEU A 46 -10.08 5.41 13.39
N ASP A 47 -11.07 6.05 14.00
CA ASP A 47 -11.27 7.50 13.87
C ASP A 47 -10.06 8.28 14.42
N PHE A 48 -9.51 7.83 15.54
CA PHE A 48 -8.27 8.39 16.10
C PHE A 48 -7.07 8.17 15.16
N SER A 49 -6.93 6.96 14.60
CA SER A 49 -5.88 6.64 13.62
C SER A 49 -5.99 7.56 12.40
N GLN A 50 -7.20 7.77 11.87
CA GLN A 50 -7.45 8.66 10.74
C GLN A 50 -7.07 10.11 11.07
N GLN A 51 -7.50 10.64 12.21
CA GLN A 51 -7.15 12.00 12.63
C GLN A 51 -5.64 12.19 12.79
N LEU A 52 -4.94 11.20 13.35
CA LEU A 52 -3.48 11.25 13.47
C LEU A 52 -2.80 11.23 12.10
N CYS A 53 -3.27 10.37 11.19
CA CYS A 53 -2.81 10.32 9.80
C CYS A 53 -2.95 11.68 9.13
N ASP A 54 -4.12 12.33 9.21
CA ASP A 54 -4.38 13.62 8.59
C ASP A 54 -3.47 14.72 9.16
N ARG A 55 -3.23 14.72 10.47
CA ARG A 55 -2.33 15.70 11.12
C ARG A 55 -0.87 15.51 10.72
N LEU A 56 -0.40 14.27 10.59
CA LEU A 56 0.95 14.01 10.11
C LEU A 56 1.11 14.36 8.63
N GLU A 57 0.10 14.08 7.81
CA GLU A 57 0.10 14.48 6.41
C GLU A 57 0.19 16.01 6.28
N GLN A 58 -0.63 16.76 7.02
CA GLN A 58 -0.57 18.23 7.09
C GLN A 58 0.81 18.74 7.51
N LEU A 59 1.41 18.12 8.53
CA LEU A 59 2.75 18.45 9.01
C LEU A 59 3.80 18.26 7.89
N VAL A 60 3.81 17.10 7.23
CA VAL A 60 4.76 16.80 6.16
C VAL A 60 4.59 17.76 4.97
N LEU A 61 3.35 18.04 4.59
CA LEU A 61 3.05 19.00 3.51
C LEU A 61 3.51 20.42 3.85
N ALA A 62 3.33 20.86 5.09
CA ALA A 62 3.82 22.16 5.54
C ALA A 62 5.35 22.25 5.47
N PHE A 63 6.07 21.22 5.90
CA PHE A 63 7.54 21.23 5.82
C PHE A 63 8.04 21.16 4.36
N ALA A 64 7.34 20.43 3.51
CA ALA A 64 7.64 20.40 2.08
C ALA A 64 7.41 21.77 1.41
N SER A 65 6.40 22.56 1.82
CA SER A 65 6.17 23.89 1.25
C SER A 65 7.27 24.91 1.59
N TYR A 66 7.99 24.69 2.70
CA TYR A 66 9.20 25.45 3.06
C TYR A 66 10.49 24.88 2.43
N ASN A 67 10.39 23.93 1.49
CA ASN A 67 11.51 23.22 0.88
C ASN A 67 12.44 22.51 1.90
N LEU A 68 11.88 22.08 3.03
CA LEU A 68 12.61 21.32 4.05
C LEU A 68 12.57 19.81 3.78
N LEU A 69 11.59 19.34 2.99
CA LEU A 69 11.41 17.93 2.67
C LEU A 69 11.18 17.75 1.17
N CYS A 70 11.74 16.68 0.61
CA CYS A 70 11.44 16.23 -0.73
C CYS A 70 10.32 15.18 -0.68
N LEU A 71 9.25 15.37 -1.46
CA LEU A 71 8.14 14.41 -1.56
C LEU A 71 8.19 13.59 -2.86
N ASN A 72 9.25 13.71 -3.65
CA ASN A 72 9.42 12.95 -4.88
C ASN A 72 9.85 11.51 -4.57
N GLU A 73 9.00 10.52 -4.85
CA GLU A 73 9.27 9.10 -4.59
C GLU A 73 10.54 8.58 -5.29
N SER A 74 11.01 9.22 -6.38
CA SER A 74 12.26 8.81 -7.04
C SER A 74 13.52 9.22 -6.27
N GLU A 75 13.42 10.13 -5.31
CA GLU A 75 14.56 10.61 -4.53
C GLU A 75 14.83 9.69 -3.31
N PRO A 76 16.07 9.22 -3.10
CA PRO A 76 16.40 8.27 -2.02
C PRO A 76 16.03 8.76 -0.61
N ASN A 77 16.11 10.07 -0.36
CA ASN A 77 15.83 10.68 0.95
C ASN A 77 14.42 11.30 1.01
N SER A 78 13.50 10.84 0.17
CA SER A 78 12.14 11.38 0.12
C SER A 78 11.30 10.99 1.34
N THR A 79 10.48 11.93 1.79
CA THR A 79 9.40 11.73 2.77
C THR A 79 8.04 11.70 2.07
N SER A 80 7.96 11.02 0.92
CA SER A 80 6.75 10.93 0.09
C SER A 80 5.59 10.19 0.74
N HIS A 81 5.89 9.27 1.67
CA HIS A 81 4.91 8.43 2.34
C HIS A 81 5.37 8.03 3.75
N PHE A 82 4.43 7.58 4.57
CA PHE A 82 4.70 7.02 5.89
C PHE A 82 3.77 5.85 6.21
N CYS A 83 4.19 5.01 7.16
CA CYS A 83 3.40 3.87 7.63
C CYS A 83 2.28 4.36 8.56
N ILE A 84 1.04 3.95 8.28
CA ILE A 84 -0.14 4.28 9.08
C ILE A 84 -0.73 3.07 9.81
N GLY A 85 -0.02 1.94 9.80
CA GLY A 85 -0.23 0.87 10.75
C GLY A 85 -0.11 -0.52 10.15
N GLN A 86 -0.30 -1.51 11.02
CA GLN A 86 -0.19 -2.93 10.71
C GLN A 86 -1.32 -3.68 11.41
N SER A 87 -1.90 -4.65 10.70
CA SER A 87 -2.96 -5.50 11.24
C SER A 87 -2.86 -6.93 10.71
N ARG A 88 -3.53 -7.85 11.41
CA ARG A 88 -3.59 -9.27 11.02
C ARG A 88 -4.98 -9.68 10.56
N LEU A 89 -5.05 -10.29 9.40
CA LEU A 89 -6.26 -10.86 8.83
C LEU A 89 -6.04 -12.36 8.62
N GLY A 90 -6.42 -13.18 9.61
CA GLY A 90 -6.09 -14.61 9.62
C GLY A 90 -4.57 -14.86 9.55
N GLN A 91 -4.11 -15.51 8.47
CA GLN A 91 -2.68 -15.76 8.20
C GLN A 91 -1.98 -14.62 7.45
N LEU A 92 -2.70 -13.57 7.09
CA LEU A 92 -2.14 -12.42 6.39
C LEU A 92 -1.73 -11.35 7.39
N LYS A 93 -0.54 -10.80 7.17
CA LYS A 93 -0.08 -9.57 7.80
C LYS A 93 -0.19 -8.46 6.76
N MET A 94 -0.88 -7.38 7.12
CA MET A 94 -1.05 -6.22 6.27
C MET A 94 -0.30 -5.03 6.88
N THR A 95 0.49 -4.33 6.07
CA THR A 95 1.13 -3.06 6.44
C THR A 95 0.63 -1.96 5.52
N VAL A 96 0.16 -0.85 6.09
CA VAL A 96 -0.48 0.24 5.38
C VAL A 96 0.44 1.46 5.30
N PHE A 97 0.55 2.04 4.11
CA PHE A 97 1.31 3.26 3.86
C PHE A 97 0.43 4.32 3.18
N ARG A 98 0.54 5.57 3.66
CA ARG A 98 -0.13 6.74 3.09
C ARG A 98 0.88 7.59 2.35
N TYR A 99 0.59 7.94 1.10
CA TYR A 99 1.37 8.92 0.34
C TYR A 99 0.87 10.33 0.62
N CYS A 100 1.76 11.28 0.88
CA CYS A 100 1.43 12.67 1.23
C CYS A 100 0.87 13.46 0.04
N LYS A 101 1.17 13.02 -1.19
CA LYS A 101 0.60 13.55 -2.44
C LYS A 101 0.25 12.40 -3.37
N ALA A 102 -0.72 12.63 -4.25
CA ALA A 102 -1.00 11.75 -5.37
C ALA A 102 0.30 11.57 -6.17
N THR A 103 0.89 10.38 -6.08
CA THR A 103 2.21 10.11 -6.65
C THR A 103 2.02 9.35 -7.95
N PRO A 104 2.63 9.79 -9.06
CA PRO A 104 2.50 9.10 -10.33
C PRO A 104 2.83 7.62 -10.19
N TYR A 105 2.12 6.80 -10.96
CA TYR A 105 2.55 5.45 -11.18
C TYR A 105 3.93 5.48 -11.85
N LEU A 106 4.97 5.01 -11.14
CA LEU A 106 6.31 4.87 -11.68
C LEU A 106 6.26 3.86 -12.83
N ALA A 107 6.02 4.38 -14.03
CA ALA A 107 6.16 3.74 -15.31
C ALA A 107 6.93 4.73 -16.18
N ARG A 108 7.66 4.23 -17.18
CA ARG A 108 8.38 5.09 -18.14
C ARG A 108 7.44 6.01 -18.96
N VAL A 109 6.14 5.76 -18.90
CA VAL A 109 5.09 6.48 -19.61
C VAL A 109 4.08 6.99 -18.58
N ASP A 110 3.56 8.20 -18.78
CA ASP A 110 2.47 8.71 -17.97
C ASP A 110 1.21 7.87 -18.22
N THR A 111 0.82 7.06 -17.23
CA THR A 111 -0.38 6.22 -17.33
C THR A 111 -1.63 6.97 -16.91
N GLY A 112 -1.53 8.24 -16.49
CA GLY A 112 -2.62 9.01 -15.89
C GLY A 112 -3.08 8.49 -14.51
N LEU A 113 -2.40 7.49 -13.95
CA LEU A 113 -2.78 6.84 -12.69
C LEU A 113 -1.91 7.32 -11.55
N TYR A 114 -2.53 7.68 -10.42
CA TYR A 114 -1.83 8.17 -9.25
C TYR A 114 -2.10 7.29 -8.03
N LYS A 115 -1.08 7.06 -7.21
CA LYS A 115 -1.19 6.29 -5.96
C LYS A 115 -1.47 7.23 -4.80
N ARG A 116 -2.35 6.80 -3.89
CA ARG A 116 -2.61 7.49 -2.60
C ARG A 116 -2.29 6.62 -1.39
N MET A 117 -2.48 5.31 -1.51
CA MET A 117 -2.12 4.35 -0.48
C MET A 117 -1.45 3.11 -1.06
N ARG A 118 -0.63 2.45 -0.25
CA ARG A 118 -0.04 1.15 -0.53
C ARG A 118 -0.29 0.22 0.64
N TRP A 119 -0.68 -1.01 0.34
CA TRP A 119 -0.71 -2.11 1.28
C TRP A 119 0.31 -3.17 0.86
N ASN A 120 1.17 -3.53 1.80
CA ASN A 120 1.97 -4.74 1.69
C ASN A 120 1.21 -5.85 2.40
N VAL A 121 0.97 -6.96 1.70
CA VAL A 121 0.29 -8.14 2.24
C VAL A 121 1.31 -9.27 2.24
N GLU A 122 1.55 -9.86 3.40
CA GLU A 122 2.51 -10.94 3.60
C GLU A 122 1.78 -12.14 4.19
N ARG A 123 2.00 -13.34 3.67
CA ARG A 123 1.50 -14.57 4.28
C ARG A 123 2.45 -15.00 5.39
N LEU A 124 1.95 -15.08 6.63
CA LEU A 124 2.70 -15.61 7.76
C LEU A 124 2.92 -17.11 7.51
N GLN A 125 4.15 -17.48 7.15
CA GLN A 125 4.52 -18.89 7.12
C GLN A 125 4.48 -19.41 8.57
N ASN A 126 3.53 -20.30 8.85
CA ASN A 126 3.72 -21.23 9.96
C ASN A 126 4.98 -22.01 9.60
N LYS A 127 6.06 -21.89 10.37
CA LYS A 127 7.26 -22.71 10.16
C LYS A 127 6.81 -24.17 9.97
N PRO A 128 7.04 -24.79 8.81
CA PRO A 128 6.73 -26.19 8.62
C PRO A 128 7.62 -26.98 9.59
N LYS A 129 7.03 -27.90 10.35
CA LYS A 129 7.80 -29.07 10.78
C LYS A 129 8.20 -29.77 9.48
N GLU A 130 9.50 -29.97 9.31
CA GLU A 130 10.07 -30.77 8.23
C GLU A 130 9.26 -32.06 8.06
N VAL A 131 8.59 -32.21 6.93
CA VAL A 131 8.40 -33.51 6.29
C VAL A 131 8.49 -33.25 4.79
N ALA A 132 9.37 -34.03 4.18
CA ALA A 132 9.72 -34.01 2.77
C ALA A 132 8.55 -34.42 1.85
N ASP A 133 8.84 -34.25 0.57
CA ASP A 133 8.26 -34.94 -0.58
C ASP A 133 7.03 -34.32 -1.26
N GLU A 134 7.34 -33.72 -2.41
CA GLU A 134 6.98 -34.20 -3.75
C GLU A 134 6.30 -33.17 -4.66
N GLU A 135 6.87 -33.11 -5.86
CA GLU A 135 6.54 -32.28 -7.00
C GLU A 135 5.08 -32.49 -7.43
N GLN A 136 4.36 -31.42 -7.76
CA GLN A 136 3.41 -31.53 -8.86
C GLN A 136 3.15 -30.22 -9.62
N ASN A 137 3.44 -30.39 -10.91
CA ASN A 137 3.29 -29.56 -12.07
C ASN A 137 1.83 -29.17 -12.36
N GLY A 138 1.62 -27.98 -12.95
CA GLY A 138 0.63 -27.82 -14.03
C GLY A 138 -0.53 -26.84 -13.84
N ASP A 139 -0.50 -25.82 -14.71
CA ASP A 139 -1.63 -25.14 -15.36
C ASP A 139 -2.15 -23.83 -14.72
N SER A 140 -1.58 -22.72 -15.19
CA SER A 140 -2.10 -21.37 -15.00
C SER A 140 -2.82 -20.96 -16.29
N LYS A 141 -4.15 -20.92 -16.27
CA LYS A 141 -4.92 -20.37 -17.38
C LYS A 141 -4.69 -18.86 -17.48
N GLU A 142 -4.12 -18.44 -18.60
CA GLU A 142 -4.03 -17.04 -19.02
C GLU A 142 -5.43 -16.46 -19.15
N ALA A 143 -5.74 -15.43 -18.35
CA ALA A 143 -6.85 -14.54 -18.62
C ALA A 143 -6.30 -13.34 -19.39
N GLU A 144 -6.76 -13.18 -20.63
CA GLU A 144 -6.38 -12.10 -21.53
C GLU A 144 -6.60 -10.74 -20.86
N ALA A 145 -5.55 -9.90 -20.91
CA ALA A 145 -5.60 -8.53 -20.47
C ALA A 145 -6.28 -7.67 -21.55
N GLU A 146 -7.47 -7.15 -21.26
CA GLU A 146 -8.05 -6.08 -22.06
C GLU A 146 -7.25 -4.79 -21.86
N THR A 147 -6.48 -4.41 -22.88
CA THR A 147 -5.95 -3.06 -23.05
C THR A 147 -7.11 -2.13 -23.43
N VAL A 148 -7.61 -1.37 -22.47
CA VAL A 148 -8.59 -0.30 -22.78
C VAL A 148 -7.83 0.89 -23.35
N GLY A 149 -8.09 1.15 -24.62
CA GLY A 149 -7.57 2.26 -25.39
C GLY A 149 -8.05 3.62 -24.89
N ASP A 150 -7.16 4.57 -25.05
CA ASP A 150 -7.32 5.99 -24.76
C ASP A 150 -8.51 6.55 -25.53
N THR A 151 -9.52 7.05 -24.82
CA THR A 151 -10.58 7.87 -25.40
C THR A 151 -10.76 9.09 -24.50
N GLU A 152 -10.21 10.22 -24.94
CA GLU A 152 -10.42 11.54 -24.38
C GLU A 152 -11.90 11.94 -24.43
N TYR A 153 -12.64 11.59 -23.37
CA TYR A 153 -13.90 12.24 -23.02
C TYR A 153 -13.92 12.43 -21.52
N GLY A 154 -13.59 13.65 -21.06
CA GLY A 154 -13.80 14.16 -19.71
C GLY A 154 -13.76 13.10 -18.61
N THR A 155 -12.64 12.38 -18.49
CA THR A 155 -12.53 11.23 -17.60
C THR A 155 -12.62 11.72 -16.17
N VAL A 156 -13.79 11.53 -15.55
CA VAL A 156 -13.93 11.69 -14.11
C VAL A 156 -12.93 10.71 -13.49
N ARG A 157 -11.96 11.26 -12.75
CA ARG A 157 -10.96 10.46 -12.04
C ARG A 157 -11.67 9.58 -11.02
N MET A 158 -11.48 8.26 -11.11
CA MET A 158 -12.18 7.29 -10.26
C MET A 158 -11.20 6.51 -9.40
N TRP A 159 -11.51 6.42 -8.12
CA TRP A 159 -10.75 5.65 -7.16
C TRP A 159 -10.95 4.15 -7.35
N SER A 160 -9.86 3.41 -7.23
CA SER A 160 -9.87 1.95 -7.29
C SER A 160 -8.76 1.33 -6.44
N ILE A 161 -9.00 0.11 -5.98
CA ILE A 161 -7.97 -0.75 -5.37
C ILE A 161 -7.53 -1.74 -6.44
N GLY A 162 -6.22 -1.95 -6.55
CA GLY A 162 -5.68 -2.90 -7.49
C GLY A 162 -4.32 -3.44 -7.08
N GLN A 163 -3.91 -4.49 -7.77
CA GLN A 163 -2.65 -5.17 -7.56
C GLN A 163 -1.55 -4.51 -8.37
N TRP A 164 -0.39 -4.36 -7.74
CA TRP A 164 0.85 -3.99 -8.41
C TRP A 164 1.58 -5.28 -8.80
N VAL A 165 1.69 -5.54 -10.10
CA VAL A 165 2.36 -6.72 -10.65
C VAL A 165 3.63 -6.28 -11.35
N GLN A 166 4.79 -6.66 -10.81
CA GLN A 166 6.08 -6.33 -11.40
C GLN A 166 6.23 -6.94 -12.79
N VAL A 167 6.71 -6.14 -13.74
CA VAL A 167 7.03 -6.58 -15.11
C VAL A 167 8.53 -6.49 -15.36
N ASN A 168 9.16 -5.40 -14.93
CA ASN A 168 10.60 -5.18 -15.07
C ASN A 168 11.14 -4.53 -13.79
N PRO A 169 12.25 -4.97 -13.18
CA PRO A 169 13.04 -6.18 -13.47
C PRO A 169 12.18 -7.44 -13.50
N ASN A 170 12.54 -8.45 -14.29
CA ASN A 170 11.70 -9.65 -14.36
C ASN A 170 11.72 -10.37 -13.00
N PRO A 171 10.56 -10.56 -12.33
CA PRO A 171 10.51 -11.14 -11.00
C PRO A 171 10.89 -12.64 -10.98
N THR A 172 10.95 -13.32 -12.12
CA THR A 172 11.25 -14.76 -12.20
C THR A 172 12.71 -15.08 -12.50
N THR A 173 13.51 -14.11 -12.96
CA THR A 173 14.89 -14.35 -13.39
C THR A 173 15.92 -14.16 -12.28
N ASP A 174 15.52 -13.60 -11.13
CA ASP A 174 16.37 -13.27 -9.96
C ASP A 174 17.73 -12.65 -10.34
N ASP A 175 17.78 -11.89 -11.44
CA ASP A 175 19.01 -11.29 -11.93
C ASP A 175 19.23 -9.95 -11.24
N ILE A 176 20.20 -9.90 -10.34
CA ILE A 176 20.58 -8.69 -9.62
C ILE A 176 21.03 -7.56 -10.56
N TYR A 177 21.56 -7.86 -11.75
CA TYR A 177 21.95 -6.84 -12.72
C TYR A 177 20.75 -6.12 -13.32
N ASP A 178 19.64 -6.84 -13.56
CA ASP A 178 18.39 -6.22 -13.99
C ASP A 178 17.90 -5.23 -12.91
N TRP A 179 18.03 -5.59 -11.63
CA TRP A 179 17.65 -4.70 -10.53
C TRP A 179 18.55 -3.47 -10.39
N ILE A 180 19.87 -3.63 -10.54
CA ILE A 180 20.83 -2.52 -10.39
C ILE A 180 20.74 -1.55 -11.58
N THR A 181 20.50 -2.06 -12.79
CA THR A 181 20.45 -1.24 -14.02
C THR A 181 19.06 -0.68 -14.31
N CYS A 182 18.02 -1.16 -13.63
CA CYS A 182 16.68 -0.63 -13.77
C CYS A 182 16.54 0.72 -13.06
N GLU A 183 16.57 1.80 -13.84
CA GLU A 183 16.34 3.16 -13.33
C GLU A 183 14.96 3.32 -12.68
N VAL A 184 13.91 2.72 -13.28
CA VAL A 184 12.53 2.77 -12.80
C VAL A 184 11.85 1.43 -13.03
N PRO A 185 11.47 0.71 -11.96
CA PRO A 185 10.72 -0.54 -12.07
C PRO A 185 9.40 -0.33 -12.82
N GLN A 186 9.08 -1.25 -13.72
CA GLN A 186 7.83 -1.28 -14.44
C GLN A 186 6.89 -2.31 -13.83
N ALA A 187 5.61 -1.99 -13.86
CA ALA A 187 4.57 -2.87 -13.39
C ALA A 187 3.27 -2.64 -14.15
N ILE A 188 2.39 -3.62 -14.05
CA ILE A 188 1.00 -3.54 -14.47
C ILE A 188 0.15 -3.28 -13.23
N TYR A 189 -0.90 -2.49 -13.43
CA TYR A 189 -1.93 -2.28 -12.42
C TYR A 189 -3.17 -3.10 -12.79
N HIS A 190 -3.39 -4.18 -12.05
CA HIS A 190 -4.59 -4.99 -12.21
C HIS A 190 -5.66 -4.50 -11.24
N ARG A 191 -6.66 -3.79 -11.75
CA ARG A 191 -7.75 -3.23 -10.94
C ARG A 191 -8.62 -4.37 -10.38
N LEU A 192 -8.83 -4.36 -9.06
CA LEU A 192 -9.61 -5.38 -8.34
C LEU A 192 -10.96 -4.86 -7.86
N LEU A 193 -11.02 -3.60 -7.42
CA LEU A 193 -12.23 -2.99 -6.87
C LEU A 193 -12.36 -1.52 -7.29
N PHE A 194 -13.56 -1.12 -7.69
CA PHE A 194 -13.91 0.25 -8.02
C PHE A 194 -14.61 0.92 -6.82
N LEU A 195 -14.23 2.17 -6.51
CA LEU A 195 -14.70 2.89 -5.32
C LEU A 195 -15.54 4.15 -5.63
N GLY A 196 -15.49 4.69 -6.85
CA GLY A 196 -16.21 5.91 -7.21
C GLY A 196 -15.31 7.14 -7.40
N SER A 197 -15.90 8.33 -7.44
CA SER A 197 -15.18 9.59 -7.69
C SER A 197 -14.56 10.21 -6.42
N ASP A 198 -15.11 9.88 -5.25
CA ASP A 198 -14.73 10.50 -3.99
C ASP A 198 -13.55 9.76 -3.35
N GLU A 199 -12.56 10.51 -2.85
CA GLU A 199 -11.41 9.92 -2.17
C GLU A 199 -11.87 9.23 -0.87
N PRO A 200 -11.66 7.90 -0.72
CA PRO A 200 -11.98 7.22 0.52
C PRO A 200 -11.00 7.67 1.63
N SER A 201 -11.47 7.65 2.88
CA SER A 201 -10.58 7.78 4.03
C SER A 201 -9.55 6.64 4.05
N SER A 202 -8.43 6.83 4.75
CA SER A 202 -7.42 5.76 4.89
C SER A 202 -7.98 4.53 5.60
N SER A 203 -8.82 4.74 6.61
CA SER A 203 -9.55 3.68 7.30
C SER A 203 -10.52 2.96 6.35
N GLY A 204 -11.39 3.70 5.66
CA GLY A 204 -12.39 3.14 4.75
C GLY A 204 -11.78 2.39 3.56
N ALA A 205 -10.71 2.92 2.96
CA ALA A 205 -9.98 2.23 1.90
C ALA A 205 -9.38 0.90 2.40
N THR A 206 -8.90 0.88 3.64
CA THR A 206 -8.37 -0.34 4.27
C THR A 206 -9.50 -1.33 4.60
N ASP A 207 -10.68 -0.85 5.00
CA ASP A 207 -11.87 -1.69 5.20
C ASP A 207 -12.32 -2.38 3.90
N TYR A 208 -12.39 -1.63 2.80
CA TYR A 208 -12.68 -2.20 1.46
C TYR A 208 -11.66 -3.26 1.07
N LEU A 209 -10.37 -3.00 1.32
CA LEU A 209 -9.33 -3.99 1.05
C LEU A 209 -9.49 -5.25 1.90
N GLN A 210 -9.78 -5.13 3.19
CA GLN A 210 -9.97 -6.30 4.05
C GLN A 210 -11.15 -7.16 3.59
N GLN A 211 -12.27 -6.54 3.19
CA GLN A 211 -13.41 -7.23 2.62
C GLN A 211 -13.03 -7.98 1.32
N LEU A 212 -12.26 -7.31 0.45
CA LEU A 212 -11.74 -7.92 -0.77
C LEU A 212 -10.82 -9.11 -0.49
N LEU A 213 -9.90 -9.01 0.49
CA LEU A 213 -9.01 -10.11 0.86
C LEU A 213 -9.78 -11.29 1.48
N LEU A 214 -10.83 -11.02 2.24
CA LEU A 214 -11.69 -12.07 2.80
C LEU A 214 -12.47 -12.82 1.73
N SER A 215 -12.94 -12.15 0.67
CA SER A 215 -13.63 -12.81 -0.45
C SER A 215 -12.64 -13.63 -1.30
N LEU A 216 -11.43 -13.12 -1.50
CA LEU A 216 -10.39 -13.77 -2.30
C LEU A 216 -9.68 -14.93 -1.60
N HIS A 217 -9.76 -15.06 -0.28
CA HIS A 217 -9.20 -16.20 0.46
C HIS A 217 -9.82 -17.57 0.06
N SER A 218 -10.87 -17.57 -0.77
CA SER A 218 -11.42 -18.76 -1.45
C SER A 218 -10.64 -19.19 -2.70
N LEU A 219 -9.73 -18.36 -3.21
CA LEU A 219 -8.93 -18.56 -4.42
C LEU A 219 -7.44 -18.42 -4.09
N HIS A 220 -6.60 -19.32 -4.61
CA HIS A 220 -5.15 -19.36 -4.35
C HIS A 220 -4.42 -18.20 -5.06
N PHE A 221 -4.56 -16.96 -4.55
CA PHE A 221 -3.95 -15.76 -5.10
C PHE A 221 -2.72 -15.31 -4.30
N THR A 222 -1.66 -14.92 -4.99
CA THR A 222 -0.42 -14.39 -4.40
C THR A 222 -0.43 -12.86 -4.42
N PHE A 223 -0.72 -12.23 -3.28
CA PHE A 223 -0.69 -10.77 -3.12
C PHE A 223 0.62 -10.34 -2.45
N ASN A 224 1.52 -9.69 -3.19
CA ASN A 224 2.73 -9.10 -2.60
C ASN A 224 2.61 -7.58 -2.41
N LYS A 225 1.79 -6.88 -3.21
CA LYS A 225 1.63 -5.42 -3.14
C LYS A 225 0.31 -4.94 -3.75
N LEU A 226 -0.49 -4.23 -2.95
CA LEU A 226 -1.78 -3.65 -3.35
C LEU A 226 -1.72 -2.13 -3.21
N ILE A 227 -2.45 -1.41 -4.07
CA ILE A 227 -2.37 0.05 -4.19
C ILE A 227 -3.77 0.64 -4.36
N LEU A 228 -4.03 1.75 -3.66
CA LEU A 228 -5.19 2.61 -3.92
C LEU A 228 -4.77 3.66 -4.94
N LYS A 229 -5.55 3.76 -6.01
CA LYS A 229 -5.28 4.68 -7.10
C LYS A 229 -6.46 5.54 -7.47
N MET A 230 -6.15 6.69 -8.04
CA MET A 230 -7.03 7.62 -8.74
C MET A 230 -6.65 7.66 -10.22
#